data_AF-A0AAV4B3P2-F1
#
_entry.id   AF-A0AAV4B3P2-F1
#
_cell.length_a   1.000
_cell.length_b   1.000
_cell.length_c   1.000
_cell.angle_alpha   90.00
_cell.angle_beta   90.00
_cell.angle_gamma   90.00
#
_symmetry.space_group_name_H-M   'P 1'
#
loop_
_entity.id
_entity.type
_entity.pdbx_description
1 polymer ?
#
loop_
_entity_poly.entity_id
_entity_poly.type
_entity_poly.pdbx_seq_one_letter_code
_entity_poly.pdbx_strand_id
1 'polypeptide(L)'
;MMVGTCRKNRLGMPADLFQRRQHQGDFDYRKKGQLIVTRWFDKQEVVTLSTLPKPELRITPGRFEVKEKPLAVIDYIWVSIQTTILLNKHRRQHGRRITTLSSVIKELVVSLAGTDLTIDAVEDTVNLSLARLHEHHFIKMCPPTGELGKARCQCKVCTYKAKKAGATHEERKNKRKLVPTWCPVCKVGLCLDCFELYHTKA
;
A
#
# COMPACT_ATOMS: atom_id res chain seq x y z
N MET A 1 3.04 -26.47 22.99
CA MET A 1 4.17 -25.58 22.65
C MET A 1 3.59 -24.30 22.10
N MET A 2 3.92 -23.14 22.67
CA MET A 2 3.43 -21.85 22.19
C MET A 2 4.59 -21.03 21.65
N VAL A 3 4.40 -20.44 20.48
CA VAL A 3 5.39 -19.57 19.82
C VAL A 3 4.67 -18.35 19.26
N GLY A 4 5.26 -17.18 19.43
CA GLY A 4 4.73 -15.93 18.90
C GLY A 4 5.83 -14.91 18.65
N THR A 5 5.51 -13.90 17.83
CA THR A 5 6.41 -12.76 17.60
C THR A 5 6.31 -11.76 18.75
N CYS A 6 7.42 -11.07 19.06
CA CYS A 6 7.48 -10.11 20.15
C CYS A 6 8.19 -8.81 19.73
N ARG A 7 7.80 -7.68 20.35
CA ARG A 7 8.48 -6.40 20.15
C ARG A 7 9.72 -6.31 21.05
N LYS A 8 10.85 -5.84 20.51
CA LYS A 8 12.11 -5.65 21.25
C LYS A 8 12.00 -4.70 22.44
N ASN A 9 11.18 -3.65 22.32
CA ASN A 9 10.98 -2.64 23.36
C ASN A 9 9.96 -3.05 24.44
N ARG A 10 9.55 -4.33 24.49
CA ARG A 10 8.61 -4.82 25.50
C ARG A 10 9.32 -4.94 26.85
N LEU A 11 8.66 -4.51 27.93
CA LEU A 11 9.16 -4.66 29.29
C LEU A 11 9.51 -6.14 29.59
N GLY A 12 10.69 -6.38 30.15
CA GLY A 12 11.18 -7.72 30.49
C GLY A 12 11.97 -8.43 29.38
N MET A 13 12.15 -7.80 28.22
CA MET A 13 13.05 -8.31 27.17
C MET A 13 14.53 -8.10 27.56
N PRO A 14 15.40 -9.08 27.27
CA PRO A 14 16.83 -9.00 27.59
C PRO A 14 17.52 -7.93 26.73
N ALA A 15 17.93 -6.82 27.33
CA ALA A 15 18.54 -5.71 26.59
C ALA A 15 19.87 -6.09 25.93
N ASP A 16 20.64 -6.96 26.57
CA ASP A 16 21.91 -7.49 26.08
C ASP A 16 21.76 -8.26 24.75
N LEU A 17 20.61 -8.91 24.54
CA LEU A 17 20.30 -9.60 23.29
C LEU A 17 20.21 -8.64 22.09
N PHE A 18 19.93 -7.36 22.32
CA PHE A 18 19.71 -6.35 21.26
C PHE A 18 20.89 -5.39 21.06
N GLN A 19 21.90 -5.43 21.93
CA GLN A 19 23.05 -4.53 21.88
C GLN A 19 23.96 -4.77 20.66
N ARG A 20 24.15 -6.03 20.28
CA ARG A 20 24.99 -6.39 19.14
C ARG A 20 24.26 -6.13 17.82
N ARG A 21 24.98 -5.54 16.86
CA ARG A 21 24.54 -5.43 15.46
C ARG A 21 24.63 -6.82 14.80
N GLN A 22 23.53 -7.27 14.23
CA GLN A 22 23.41 -8.57 13.54
C GLN A 22 23.53 -8.40 12.02
N HIS A 23 24.09 -9.41 11.37
CA HIS A 23 24.15 -9.58 9.92
C HIS A 23 23.10 -10.61 9.47
N GLN A 24 22.82 -10.66 8.16
CA GLN A 24 21.91 -11.65 7.60
C GLN A 24 22.39 -13.07 7.89
N GLY A 25 21.50 -13.90 8.43
CA GLY A 25 21.78 -15.26 8.89
C GLY A 25 22.11 -15.34 10.37
N ASP A 26 22.42 -14.23 11.05
CA ASP A 26 22.77 -14.25 12.47
C ASP A 26 21.60 -14.72 13.33
N PHE A 27 21.93 -15.58 14.29
CA PHE A 27 21.01 -16.14 15.26
C PHE A 27 21.55 -15.96 16.68
N ASP A 28 20.73 -15.43 17.57
CA ASP A 28 21.03 -15.31 19.00
C ASP A 28 19.77 -15.61 19.83
N TYR A 29 19.93 -16.02 21.09
CA TYR A 29 18.82 -16.35 21.96
C TYR A 29 19.13 -16.10 23.44
N ARG A 30 18.08 -15.93 24.25
CA ARG A 30 18.14 -15.93 25.71
C ARG A 30 17.04 -16.79 26.30
N LYS A 31 17.33 -17.43 27.42
CA LYS A 31 16.40 -18.31 28.14
C LYS A 31 16.20 -17.82 29.57
N LYS A 32 14.95 -17.77 30.01
CA LYS A 32 14.56 -17.50 31.40
C LYS A 32 13.52 -18.53 31.83
N GLY A 33 13.94 -19.50 32.64
CA GLY A 33 13.09 -20.63 33.02
C GLY A 33 12.67 -21.46 31.82
N GLN A 34 11.36 -21.56 31.57
CA GLN A 34 10.77 -22.29 30.43
C GLN A 34 10.58 -21.43 29.18
N LEU A 35 10.88 -20.13 29.25
CA LEU A 35 10.73 -19.21 28.13
C LEU A 35 12.05 -18.99 27.40
N ILE A 36 12.00 -19.04 26.07
CA ILE A 36 13.11 -18.74 25.19
C ILE A 36 12.72 -17.60 24.26
N VAL A 37 13.52 -16.54 24.28
CA VAL A 37 13.49 -15.49 23.26
C VAL A 37 14.55 -15.83 22.22
N THR A 38 14.16 -15.86 20.96
CA THR A 38 15.11 -15.98 19.84
C THR A 38 15.08 -14.72 18.99
N ARG A 39 16.25 -14.33 18.50
CA ARG A 39 16.50 -13.17 17.64
C ARG A 39 17.22 -13.68 16.40
N TRP A 40 16.57 -13.57 15.26
CA TRP A 40 17.09 -14.05 13.98
C TRP A 40 16.97 -12.97 12.92
N PHE A 41 18.02 -12.78 12.12
CA PHE A 41 18.06 -11.75 11.11
C PHE A 41 18.08 -12.38 9.71
N ASP A 42 17.06 -12.11 8.89
CA ASP A 42 17.09 -12.41 7.45
C ASP A 42 17.20 -11.10 6.66
N LYS A 43 16.14 -10.68 5.97
CA LYS A 43 16.03 -9.31 5.45
C LYS A 43 15.69 -8.30 6.54
N GLN A 44 15.04 -8.79 7.59
CA GLN A 44 14.62 -8.03 8.76
C GLN A 44 14.87 -8.86 10.01
N GLU A 45 14.98 -8.16 11.13
CA GLU A 45 15.07 -8.75 12.46
C GLU A 45 13.72 -9.36 12.86
N VAL A 46 13.74 -10.65 13.19
CA VAL A 46 12.59 -11.39 13.71
C VAL A 46 12.90 -11.80 15.13
N VAL A 47 12.06 -11.32 16.06
CA VAL A 47 12.14 -11.67 17.48
C VAL A 47 10.94 -12.54 17.83
N THR A 48 11.18 -13.73 18.33
CA THR A 48 10.11 -14.64 18.79
C THR A 48 10.28 -14.99 20.26
N LEU A 49 9.16 -15.16 20.93
CA LEU A 49 9.07 -15.74 22.26
C LEU A 49 8.42 -17.11 22.14
N SER A 50 9.04 -18.10 22.75
CA SER A 50 8.60 -19.49 22.68
C SER A 50 8.73 -20.19 24.01
N THR A 51 7.88 -21.20 24.22
CA THR A 51 8.02 -22.18 25.33
C THR A 51 8.80 -23.41 24.88
N LEU A 52 9.62 -23.29 23.84
CA LEU A 52 10.43 -24.39 23.31
C LEU A 52 11.48 -24.79 24.34
N PRO A 53 11.82 -26.09 24.47
CA PRO A 53 12.83 -26.52 25.42
C PRO A 53 14.25 -26.09 24.99
N LYS A 54 14.49 -26.02 23.66
CA LYS A 54 15.78 -25.70 23.05
C LYS A 54 15.64 -24.78 21.83
N PRO A 55 16.59 -23.85 21.61
CA PRO A 55 16.66 -23.02 20.42
C PRO A 55 17.42 -23.78 19.33
N GLU A 56 16.68 -24.45 18.44
CA GLU A 56 17.25 -25.22 17.33
C GLU A 56 17.12 -24.45 16.01
N LEU A 57 18.14 -24.53 15.17
CA LEU A 57 18.11 -24.11 13.77
C LEU A 57 17.80 -25.33 12.91
N ARG A 58 16.97 -25.15 11.88
CA ARG A 58 16.71 -26.16 10.86
C ARG A 58 16.93 -25.60 9.47
N ILE A 59 17.56 -26.42 8.65
CA ILE A 59 17.74 -26.15 7.23
C ILE A 59 16.38 -26.28 6.55
N THR A 60 15.94 -25.22 5.88
CA THR A 60 14.69 -25.17 5.12
C THR A 60 15.00 -24.75 3.69
N PRO A 61 14.53 -25.50 2.66
CA PRO A 61 14.66 -25.06 1.28
C PRO A 61 13.79 -23.81 1.05
N GLY A 62 14.42 -22.70 0.68
CA GLY A 62 13.72 -21.53 0.14
C GLY A 62 13.48 -21.68 -1.37
N ARG A 63 12.82 -20.67 -1.98
CA ARG A 63 12.57 -20.69 -3.43
C ARG A 63 13.84 -20.60 -4.28
N PHE A 64 14.87 -19.93 -3.75
CA PHE A 64 16.12 -19.65 -4.48
C PHE A 64 17.37 -20.13 -3.74
N GLU A 65 17.28 -20.25 -2.41
CA GLU A 65 18.40 -20.56 -1.55
C GLU A 65 17.95 -21.41 -0.37
N VAL A 66 18.84 -22.28 0.09
CA VAL A 66 18.66 -23.06 1.31
C VAL A 66 19.03 -22.16 2.49
N LYS A 67 18.14 -22.05 3.48
CA LYS A 67 18.34 -21.19 4.66
C LYS A 67 18.25 -21.99 5.95
N GLU A 68 19.08 -21.62 6.91
CA GLU A 68 18.92 -22.05 8.30
C GLU A 68 17.97 -21.11 9.02
N LYS A 69 16.91 -21.67 9.61
CA LYS A 69 15.86 -20.92 10.30
C LYS A 69 15.62 -21.48 11.69
N PRO A 70 15.32 -20.65 12.70
CA PRO A 70 14.95 -21.14 14.01
C PRO A 70 13.67 -21.96 13.96
N LEU A 71 13.61 -23.04 14.72
CA LEU A 71 12.41 -23.89 14.85
C LEU A 71 11.20 -23.08 15.28
N ALA A 72 11.38 -22.12 16.20
CA ALA A 72 10.34 -21.18 16.62
C ALA A 72 9.70 -20.44 15.43
N VAL A 73 10.51 -19.97 14.48
CA VAL A 73 10.02 -19.24 13.30
C VAL A 73 9.31 -20.19 12.34
N ILE A 74 9.84 -21.40 12.16
CA ILE A 74 9.22 -22.43 11.31
C ILE A 74 7.85 -22.83 11.88
N ASP A 75 7.77 -23.12 13.18
CA ASP A 75 6.52 -23.53 13.85
C ASP A 75 5.46 -22.43 13.76
N TYR A 76 5.84 -21.17 13.99
CA TYR A 76 4.93 -20.03 13.85
C TYR A 76 4.32 -19.93 12.44
N ILE A 77 5.15 -20.10 11.40
CA ILE A 77 4.69 -20.08 10.00
C ILE A 77 3.81 -21.30 9.71
N TRP A 78 4.21 -22.48 10.19
CA TRP A 78 3.51 -23.73 9.90
C TRP A 78 2.11 -23.76 10.49
N VAL A 79 1.95 -23.29 11.73
CA VAL A 79 0.64 -23.13 12.39
C VAL A 79 -0.28 -22.23 11.55
N SER A 80 0.24 -21.10 11.05
CA SER A 80 -0.54 -20.16 10.23
C SER A 80 -1.01 -20.79 8.90
N ILE A 81 -0.16 -21.58 8.25
CA ILE A 81 -0.48 -22.30 7.02
C ILE A 81 -1.53 -23.37 7.29
N GLN A 82 -1.34 -24.17 8.35
CA GLN A 82 -2.29 -25.20 8.75
C GLN A 82 -3.69 -24.64 9.00
N THR A 83 -3.80 -23.53 9.73
CA THR A 83 -5.09 -22.90 10.00
C THR A 83 -5.81 -22.56 8.69
N THR A 84 -5.09 -22.05 7.69
CA THR A 84 -5.67 -21.73 6.38
C THR A 84 -6.12 -22.98 5.63
N ILE A 85 -5.30 -24.04 5.63
CA ILE A 85 -5.62 -25.32 4.98
C ILE A 85 -6.88 -25.93 5.61
N LEU A 86 -6.93 -25.98 6.94
CA LEU A 86 -8.06 -26.50 7.69
C LEU A 86 -9.33 -25.68 7.44
N LEU A 87 -9.23 -24.35 7.47
CA LEU A 87 -10.35 -23.46 7.16
C LEU A 87 -10.88 -23.69 5.74
N ASN A 88 -9.99 -23.80 4.75
CA ASN A 88 -10.41 -24.03 3.37
C ASN A 88 -11.02 -25.42 3.16
N LYS A 89 -10.56 -26.44 3.88
CA LYS A 89 -11.17 -27.77 3.89
C LYS A 89 -12.60 -27.71 4.42
N HIS A 90 -12.81 -27.03 5.55
CA HIS A 90 -14.14 -26.82 6.13
C HIS A 90 -15.05 -26.02 5.18
N ARG A 91 -14.54 -24.95 4.55
CA ARG A 91 -15.30 -24.15 3.57
C ARG A 91 -15.78 -25.00 2.39
N ARG A 92 -14.92 -25.89 1.86
CA ARG A 92 -15.29 -26.80 0.77
C ARG A 92 -16.44 -27.75 1.18
N GLN A 93 -16.43 -28.27 2.41
CA GLN A 93 -17.51 -29.14 2.91
C GLN A 93 -18.87 -28.44 2.93
N HIS A 94 -18.88 -27.12 3.17
CA HIS A 94 -20.09 -26.30 3.15
C HIS A 94 -20.36 -25.62 1.80
N GLY A 95 -19.73 -26.08 0.70
CA GLY A 95 -19.94 -25.52 -0.64
C GLY A 95 -19.44 -24.08 -0.83
N ARG A 96 -18.62 -23.56 0.10
CA ARG A 96 -18.07 -22.20 0.03
C ARG A 96 -16.79 -22.17 -0.78
N ARG A 97 -16.52 -21.02 -1.40
CA ARG A 97 -15.28 -20.77 -2.17
C ARG A 97 -14.05 -20.82 -1.25
N ILE A 98 -12.95 -21.33 -1.82
CA ILE A 98 -11.62 -21.33 -1.21
C ILE A 98 -11.16 -19.87 -1.05
N THR A 99 -10.52 -19.58 0.07
CA THR A 99 -10.02 -18.26 0.44
C THR A 99 -8.50 -18.30 0.62
N THR A 100 -7.81 -17.19 0.36
CA THR A 100 -6.36 -17.08 0.58
C THR A 100 -6.05 -16.68 2.02
N LEU A 101 -4.87 -17.03 2.55
CA LEU A 101 -4.44 -16.61 3.90
C LEU A 101 -4.54 -15.08 4.08
N SER A 102 -4.20 -14.30 3.05
CA SER A 102 -4.30 -12.83 3.11
C SER A 102 -5.74 -12.36 3.34
N SER A 103 -6.71 -12.95 2.65
CA SER A 103 -8.13 -12.64 2.85
C SER A 103 -8.61 -13.01 4.25
N VAL A 104 -8.19 -14.18 4.77
CA VAL A 104 -8.53 -14.60 6.15
C VAL A 104 -7.98 -13.62 7.17
N ILE A 105 -6.71 -13.21 7.03
CA ILE A 105 -6.09 -12.25 7.95
C ILE A 105 -6.84 -10.92 7.91
N LYS A 106 -7.21 -10.43 6.71
CA LYS A 106 -7.98 -9.18 6.57
C LYS A 106 -9.32 -9.26 7.29
N GLU A 107 -10.10 -10.32 7.03
CA GLU A 107 -11.40 -10.54 7.67
C GLU A 107 -11.26 -10.64 9.20
N LEU A 108 -10.24 -11.35 9.67
CA LEU A 108 -9.98 -11.53 11.10
C LEU A 108 -9.55 -10.23 11.78
N VAL A 109 -8.72 -9.41 11.14
CA VAL A 109 -8.34 -8.08 11.65
C VAL A 109 -9.56 -7.17 11.78
N VAL A 110 -10.42 -7.14 10.76
CA VAL A 110 -11.67 -6.36 10.79
C VAL A 110 -12.57 -6.86 11.93
N SER A 111 -12.71 -8.18 12.07
CA SER A 111 -13.50 -8.80 13.13
C SER A 111 -12.97 -8.49 14.54
N LEU A 112 -11.66 -8.56 14.76
CA LEU A 112 -11.03 -8.29 16.06
C LEU A 112 -10.99 -6.80 16.42
N ALA A 113 -10.92 -5.92 15.44
CA ALA A 113 -10.96 -4.47 15.66
C ALA A 113 -12.35 -3.98 16.11
N GLY A 114 -13.39 -4.84 16.04
CA GLY A 114 -14.68 -4.64 16.69
C GLY A 114 -15.48 -3.43 16.21
N THR A 115 -15.12 -2.80 15.09
CA THR A 115 -15.73 -1.56 14.61
C THR A 115 -15.63 -1.47 13.09
N ASP A 116 -16.62 -0.79 12.49
CA ASP A 116 -16.60 -0.22 11.15
C ASP A 116 -15.45 0.79 11.00
N LEU A 117 -14.21 0.32 11.13
CA LEU A 117 -13.08 1.02 10.58
C LEU A 117 -13.24 0.90 9.07
N THR A 118 -13.92 1.88 8.49
CA THR A 118 -13.62 2.31 7.12
C THR A 118 -12.10 2.33 7.04
N ILE A 119 -11.56 1.34 6.34
CA ILE A 119 -10.14 1.26 6.05
C ILE A 119 -9.89 2.39 5.04
N ASP A 120 -9.86 3.62 5.53
CA ASP A 120 -9.04 4.64 4.92
C ASP A 120 -7.62 4.21 5.24
N ALA A 121 -6.98 3.72 4.19
CA ALA A 121 -5.69 3.07 4.19
C ALA A 121 -4.65 3.80 5.05
N VAL A 122 -4.21 3.17 6.13
CA VAL A 122 -2.93 3.48 6.76
C VAL A 122 -1.89 2.52 6.15
N GLU A 123 -1.35 2.93 5.00
CA GLU A 123 -0.01 2.51 4.58
C GLU A 123 0.99 3.51 5.17
N ASP A 124 1.64 3.13 6.27
CA ASP A 124 2.95 3.70 6.63
C ASP A 124 4.03 3.06 5.75
N THR A 125 3.97 3.40 4.48
CA THR A 125 5.17 3.66 3.69
C THR A 125 4.92 4.98 2.99
N VAL A 126 5.96 5.77 2.77
CA VAL A 126 5.90 7.06 2.09
C VAL A 126 5.32 6.88 0.68
N ASN A 127 3.99 6.83 0.59
CA ASN A 127 3.17 6.81 -0.59
C ASN A 127 2.11 7.83 -0.27
N LEU A 128 2.42 9.08 -0.62
CA LEU A 128 1.42 10.13 -0.78
C LEU A 128 0.31 9.48 -1.62
N SER A 129 -0.81 9.13 -1.00
CA SER A 129 -1.86 8.39 -1.67
C SER A 129 -2.37 9.26 -2.82
N LEU A 130 -1.87 8.95 -4.03
CA LEU A 130 -2.31 9.56 -5.28
C LEU A 130 -3.80 9.28 -5.53
N ALA A 131 -4.47 8.52 -4.65
CA ALA A 131 -5.92 8.40 -4.58
C ALA A 131 -6.64 9.77 -4.52
N ARG A 132 -6.08 10.78 -3.81
CA ARG A 132 -6.61 12.16 -3.86
C ARG A 132 -6.46 12.81 -5.26
N LEU A 133 -5.60 12.22 -6.09
CA LEU A 133 -5.25 12.65 -7.44
C LEU A 133 -6.01 11.91 -8.56
N HIS A 134 -6.98 11.03 -8.25
CA HIS A 134 -7.70 10.26 -9.29
C HIS A 134 -9.11 10.77 -9.60
N GLU A 135 -9.70 11.61 -8.75
CA GLU A 135 -11.11 12.03 -8.91
C GLU A 135 -11.30 13.48 -9.39
N HIS A 136 -10.25 14.31 -9.37
CA HIS A 136 -10.34 15.69 -9.86
C HIS A 136 -9.83 15.83 -11.31
N HIS A 137 -10.44 16.71 -12.08
CA HIS A 137 -9.93 17.08 -13.40
C HIS A 137 -8.57 17.78 -13.25
N PHE A 138 -7.49 17.21 -13.80
CA PHE A 138 -6.13 17.79 -13.70
C PHE A 138 -5.71 18.58 -14.94
N ILE A 139 -5.00 19.69 -14.73
CA ILE A 139 -4.43 20.51 -15.79
C ILE A 139 -3.28 19.75 -16.46
N LYS A 140 -3.35 19.59 -17.77
CA LYS A 140 -2.25 19.11 -18.62
C LYS A 140 -1.94 20.12 -19.71
N MET A 141 -0.80 19.93 -20.40
CA MET A 141 -0.47 20.70 -21.59
C MET A 141 -1.35 20.30 -22.77
N CYS A 142 -1.70 21.28 -23.60
CA CYS A 142 -2.45 21.09 -24.84
C CYS A 142 -1.65 20.17 -25.78
N PRO A 143 -2.28 19.11 -26.33
CA PRO A 143 -1.58 18.16 -27.20
C PRO A 143 -1.14 18.84 -28.51
N PRO A 144 0.08 18.57 -29.00
CA PRO A 144 0.56 19.11 -30.26
C PRO A 144 -0.33 18.64 -31.41
N THR A 145 -0.75 19.58 -32.26
CA THR A 145 -1.48 19.28 -33.50
C THR A 145 -0.48 19.37 -34.65
N GLY A 146 0.24 18.28 -34.92
CA GLY A 146 1.27 18.19 -35.96
C GLY A 146 2.72 18.25 -35.44
N GLU A 147 3.69 18.31 -36.37
CA GLU A 147 5.14 18.30 -36.10
C GLU A 147 5.70 19.64 -35.56
N LEU A 148 4.87 20.68 -35.52
CA LEU A 148 5.24 22.00 -35.02
C LEU A 148 4.98 22.10 -33.50
N GLY A 149 6.00 22.53 -32.76
CA GLY A 149 6.04 22.54 -31.30
C GLY A 149 4.91 23.31 -30.58
N LYS A 150 4.82 23.10 -29.24
CA LYS A 150 3.90 23.71 -28.25
C LYS A 150 2.55 24.20 -28.83
N ALA A 151 1.58 23.29 -28.98
CA ALA A 151 0.22 23.67 -29.35
C ALA A 151 -0.48 24.51 -28.28
N ARG A 152 -1.37 25.40 -28.75
CA ARG A 152 -2.24 26.21 -27.90
C ARG A 152 -3.70 25.91 -28.21
N CYS A 153 -4.45 25.62 -27.17
CA CYS A 153 -5.87 25.31 -27.24
C CYS A 153 -6.69 26.60 -27.01
N GLN A 154 -7.87 26.71 -27.62
CA GLN A 154 -8.78 27.82 -27.31
C GLN A 154 -9.52 27.57 -25.99
N CYS A 155 -9.66 28.61 -25.16
CA CYS A 155 -10.45 28.51 -23.93
C CYS A 155 -11.97 28.47 -24.22
N LYS A 156 -12.65 27.38 -23.84
CA LYS A 156 -14.11 27.20 -24.04
C LYS A 156 -14.97 28.20 -23.26
N VAL A 157 -14.58 28.55 -22.03
CA VAL A 157 -15.35 29.48 -21.19
C VAL A 157 -15.22 30.93 -21.70
N CYS A 158 -14.01 31.38 -22.05
CA CYS A 158 -13.81 32.72 -22.61
C CYS A 158 -14.53 32.89 -23.95
N THR A 159 -14.48 31.87 -24.81
CA THR A 159 -15.21 31.90 -26.09
C THR A 159 -16.72 31.93 -25.88
N TYR A 160 -17.24 31.19 -24.90
CA TYR A 160 -18.65 31.26 -24.50
C TYR A 160 -19.04 32.65 -23.97
N LYS A 161 -18.24 33.25 -23.07
CA LYS A 161 -18.48 34.59 -22.54
C LYS A 161 -18.50 35.65 -23.65
N ALA A 162 -17.55 35.60 -24.59
CA ALA A 162 -17.51 36.50 -25.73
C ALA A 162 -18.75 36.35 -26.64
N LYS A 163 -19.20 35.11 -26.88
CA LYS A 163 -20.44 34.85 -27.63
C LYS A 163 -21.67 35.43 -26.92
N LYS A 164 -21.77 35.26 -25.60
CA LYS A 164 -22.87 35.81 -24.79
C LYS A 164 -22.88 37.34 -24.78
N ALA A 165 -21.71 37.97 -24.86
CA ALA A 165 -21.56 39.42 -24.97
C ALA A 165 -21.87 39.98 -26.37
N GLY A 166 -22.36 39.17 -27.31
CA GLY A 166 -22.74 39.62 -28.65
C GLY A 166 -21.57 39.80 -29.62
N ALA A 167 -20.36 39.34 -29.29
CA ALA A 167 -19.21 39.51 -30.17
C ALA A 167 -19.39 38.75 -31.50
N THR A 168 -19.10 39.44 -32.61
CA THR A 168 -19.13 38.89 -33.96
C THR A 168 -18.10 37.77 -34.14
N HIS A 169 -18.18 37.03 -35.26
CA HIS A 169 -17.24 35.93 -35.53
C HIS A 169 -15.78 36.41 -35.64
N GLU A 170 -15.52 37.49 -36.40
CA GLU A 170 -14.21 38.16 -36.48
C GLU A 170 -13.67 38.57 -35.10
N GLU A 171 -14.50 39.24 -34.29
CA GLU A 171 -14.09 39.71 -32.97
C GLU A 171 -13.75 38.55 -32.03
N ARG A 172 -14.49 37.44 -32.11
CA ARG A 172 -14.17 36.22 -31.34
C ARG A 172 -12.86 35.60 -31.80
N LYS A 173 -12.54 35.62 -33.09
CA LYS A 173 -11.28 35.11 -33.63
C LYS A 173 -10.08 35.94 -33.14
N ASN A 174 -10.25 37.25 -32.97
CA ASN A 174 -9.19 38.15 -32.48
C ASN A 174 -9.07 38.15 -30.95
N LYS A 175 -10.19 38.06 -30.22
CA LYS A 175 -10.22 38.05 -28.74
C LYS A 175 -10.11 36.65 -28.14
N ARG A 176 -9.91 35.60 -28.95
CA ARG A 176 -9.79 34.21 -28.44
C ARG A 176 -8.55 34.07 -27.55
N LYS A 177 -8.77 33.70 -26.29
CA LYS A 177 -7.67 33.36 -25.38
C LYS A 177 -7.13 31.98 -25.74
N LEU A 178 -5.96 31.96 -26.39
CA LEU A 178 -5.18 30.76 -26.68
C LEU A 178 -4.34 30.41 -25.45
N VAL A 179 -4.53 29.21 -24.92
CA VAL A 179 -3.94 28.76 -23.65
C VAL A 179 -3.19 27.45 -23.85
N PRO A 180 -2.07 27.24 -23.13
CA PRO A 180 -1.34 25.98 -23.17
C PRO A 180 -2.00 24.90 -22.30
N THR A 181 -3.04 25.23 -21.54
CA THR A 181 -3.69 24.37 -20.54
C THR A 181 -4.91 23.64 -21.09
N TRP A 182 -5.04 22.36 -20.73
CA TRP A 182 -6.03 21.41 -21.25
C TRP A 182 -6.49 20.43 -20.16
N CYS A 183 -7.77 20.06 -20.19
CA CYS A 183 -8.33 19.00 -19.35
C CYS A 183 -8.40 17.68 -20.15
N PRO A 184 -7.68 16.60 -19.77
CA PRO A 184 -7.67 15.33 -20.49
C PRO A 184 -8.99 14.56 -20.38
N VAL A 185 -9.72 14.72 -19.27
CA VAL A 185 -10.97 14.01 -19.01
C VAL A 185 -12.11 14.62 -19.83
N CYS A 186 -12.31 15.94 -19.71
CA CYS A 186 -13.37 16.66 -20.44
C CYS A 186 -13.00 16.99 -21.89
N LYS A 187 -11.74 16.79 -22.28
CA LYS A 187 -11.19 17.12 -23.60
C LYS A 187 -11.46 18.57 -24.02
N VAL A 188 -11.15 19.52 -23.14
CA VAL A 188 -11.36 20.96 -23.38
C VAL A 188 -10.16 21.82 -23.00
N GLY A 189 -9.90 22.87 -23.79
CA GLY A 189 -8.94 23.93 -23.44
C GLY A 189 -9.57 24.95 -22.49
N LEU A 190 -8.89 25.27 -21.39
CA LEU A 190 -9.39 26.17 -20.35
C LEU A 190 -8.26 27.04 -19.82
N CYS A 191 -8.52 28.33 -19.61
CA CYS A 191 -7.60 29.23 -18.89
C CYS A 191 -7.52 28.83 -17.40
N LEU A 192 -6.48 29.23 -16.67
CA LEU A 192 -6.32 28.88 -15.25
C LEU A 192 -7.56 29.28 -14.43
N ASP A 193 -7.99 30.54 -14.53
CA ASP A 193 -9.20 31.06 -13.84
C ASP A 193 -10.48 30.32 -14.26
N CYS A 194 -10.51 29.86 -15.51
CA CYS A 194 -11.67 29.18 -16.10
C CYS A 194 -11.72 27.71 -15.70
N PHE A 195 -10.59 27.11 -15.33
CA PHE A 195 -10.44 25.69 -15.07
C PHE A 195 -11.15 25.33 -13.76
N GLU A 196 -10.91 26.12 -12.71
CA GLU A 196 -11.59 25.97 -11.42
C GLU A 196 -13.09 26.16 -11.58
N LEU A 197 -13.55 27.25 -12.20
CA LEU A 197 -14.98 27.52 -12.44
C LEU A 197 -15.72 26.44 -13.23
N TYR A 198 -15.04 25.81 -14.20
CA TYR A 198 -15.63 24.77 -15.05
C TYR A 198 -15.74 23.42 -14.33
N HIS A 199 -14.90 23.17 -13.32
CA HIS A 199 -14.84 21.91 -12.59
C HIS A 199 -15.41 21.98 -11.16
N THR A 200 -15.72 23.16 -10.64
CA THR A 200 -16.36 23.36 -9.32
C THR A 200 -17.89 23.38 -9.38
N LYS A 201 -18.49 23.61 -10.56
CA LYS A 201 -19.95 23.63 -10.77
C LYS A 201 -20.46 22.31 -11.34
N ALA A 202 -20.12 21.19 -10.70
CA ALA A 202 -20.73 19.90 -10.97
C ALA A 202 -22.09 19.80 -10.26
#